data_AF-I1V2L1-F1
#
_entry.id   AF-I1V2L1-F1
#
_cell.length_a   1.000
_cell.length_b   1.000
_cell.length_c   1.000
_cell.angle_alpha   90.00
_cell.angle_beta   90.00
_cell.angle_gamma   90.00
#
_symmetry.space_group_name_H-M   'P 1'
#
loop_
_entity.id
_entity.type
_entity.pdbx_description
1 polymer ?
#
loop_
_entity_poly.entity_id
_entity_poly.type
_entity_poly.pdbx_seq_one_letter_code
_entity_poly.pdbx_strand_id
1 'polypeptide(L)'
;PILGHLNFSLTNLALYSCFILLIVLGFHLYGDNESKLIPNKWSISLESVYASLTTMVREQIGTQSEIFFPFIYSLFFFILIGNLISNVPYSFAVTASGVVSLGLSMTIFIGVTILALSIHGIKFFSFFIPVGTP
;
A
#
# COMPACT_ATOMS: atom_id res chain seq x y z
N PRO A 1 14.32 3.30 33.01
CA PRO A 1 14.88 2.25 32.11
C PRO A 1 13.84 1.59 31.17
N ILE A 2 12.73 2.26 30.85
CA ILE A 2 11.67 1.74 29.96
C ILE A 2 12.06 1.87 28.47
N LEU A 3 13.04 2.73 28.16
CA LEU A 3 13.59 2.96 26.81
C LEU A 3 15.08 2.56 26.66
N GLY A 4 15.64 1.76 27.58
CA GLY A 4 17.10 1.58 27.71
C GLY A 4 17.85 0.92 26.54
N HIS A 5 17.15 0.36 25.56
CA HIS A 5 17.73 -0.29 24.37
C HIS A 5 17.02 0.07 23.05
N LEU A 6 16.38 1.25 22.96
CA LEU A 6 15.86 1.72 21.68
C LEU A 6 16.98 2.41 20.88
N ASN A 7 17.64 1.64 20.02
CA ASN A 7 18.62 2.17 19.06
C ASN A 7 17.88 2.82 17.87
N PHE A 8 17.54 4.09 17.99
CA PHE A 8 17.11 4.90 16.85
C PHE A 8 18.32 5.34 16.02
N SER A 9 18.89 4.42 15.25
CA SER A 9 19.94 4.73 14.28
C SER A 9 19.32 4.92 12.90
N LEU A 10 19.69 6.00 12.20
CA LEU A 10 19.31 6.21 10.82
C LEU A 10 20.08 5.21 9.92
N THR A 11 19.38 4.16 9.48
CA THR A 11 19.92 3.15 8.55
C THR A 11 19.59 3.52 7.11
N ASN A 12 20.26 2.91 6.14
CA ASN A 12 19.92 3.05 4.71
C ASN A 12 18.44 2.72 4.46
N LEU A 13 17.92 1.68 5.12
CA LEU A 13 16.51 1.31 5.03
C LEU A 13 15.58 2.43 5.51
N ALA A 14 15.89 3.03 6.67
CA ALA A 14 15.11 4.14 7.22
C ALA A 14 15.21 5.40 6.36
N LEU A 15 16.41 5.70 5.83
CA LEU A 15 16.63 6.85 4.96
C LEU A 15 15.83 6.73 3.64
N TYR A 16 15.94 5.59 2.95
CA TYR A 16 15.25 5.40 1.68
C TYR A 16 13.74 5.23 1.83
N SER A 17 13.24 4.68 2.95
CA SER A 17 11.79 4.67 3.23
C SER A 17 11.24 6.07 3.48
N CYS A 18 12.00 6.93 4.19
CA CYS A 18 11.67 8.36 4.30
C CYS A 18 11.68 9.04 2.93
N PHE A 19 12.65 8.73 2.09
CA PHE A 19 12.73 9.27 0.74
C PHE A 19 11.54 8.87 -0.14
N ILE A 20 11.11 7.60 -0.08
CA ILE A 20 9.87 7.14 -0.74
C ILE A 20 8.67 7.98 -0.29
N LEU A 21 8.51 8.16 1.03
CA LEU A 21 7.41 8.94 1.60
C LEU A 21 7.44 10.39 1.10
N LEU A 22 8.61 11.03 1.09
CA LEU A 22 8.77 12.39 0.58
C LEU A 22 8.40 12.51 -0.90
N ILE A 23 8.80 11.56 -1.74
CA ILE A 23 8.44 11.56 -3.17
C ILE A 23 6.94 11.36 -3.34
N VAL A 24 6.33 10.42 -2.61
CA VAL A 24 4.88 10.19 -2.68
C VAL A 24 4.13 11.46 -2.29
N LEU A 25 4.49 12.11 -1.18
CA LEU A 25 3.88 13.37 -0.77
C LEU A 25 4.12 14.48 -1.80
N GLY A 26 5.35 14.64 -2.26
CA GLY A 26 5.69 15.64 -3.28
C GLY A 26 4.92 15.45 -4.58
N PHE A 27 4.72 14.21 -5.02
CA PHE A 27 3.94 13.88 -6.21
C PHE A 27 2.47 14.27 -6.06
N HIS A 28 1.86 14.03 -4.89
CA HIS A 28 0.48 14.42 -4.63
C HIS A 28 0.32 15.93 -4.46
N LEU A 29 1.25 16.60 -3.79
CA LEU A 29 1.24 18.06 -3.64
C LEU A 29 1.39 18.79 -4.98
N TYR A 30 2.26 18.28 -5.86
CA TYR A 30 2.49 18.89 -7.17
C TYR A 30 1.43 18.52 -8.22
N GLY A 31 0.80 17.36 -8.05
CA GLY A 31 -0.30 16.93 -8.88
C GLY A 31 -1.66 17.52 -8.49
N ASP A 32 -1.75 18.21 -7.35
CA ASP A 32 -2.95 18.96 -6.98
C ASP A 32 -3.17 20.13 -7.95
N ASN A 33 -4.43 20.31 -8.37
CA ASN A 33 -4.80 21.26 -9.41
C ASN A 33 -5.54 22.48 -8.86
N GLU A 34 -5.40 22.80 -7.58
CA GLU A 34 -6.03 23.98 -6.92
C GLU A 34 -7.52 24.17 -7.30
N SER A 35 -8.26 23.07 -7.47
CA SER A 35 -9.67 23.06 -7.91
C SER A 35 -9.95 23.71 -9.28
N LYS A 36 -8.94 23.89 -10.14
CA LYS A 36 -9.12 24.37 -11.52
C LYS A 36 -9.82 23.31 -12.37
N LEU A 37 -10.73 23.75 -13.25
CA LEU A 37 -11.47 22.88 -14.17
C LEU A 37 -10.60 22.23 -15.26
N ILE A 38 -9.49 22.89 -15.66
CA ILE A 38 -8.56 22.36 -16.65
C ILE A 38 -7.46 21.61 -15.91
N PRO A 39 -7.31 20.28 -16.11
CA PRO A 39 -6.33 19.49 -15.37
C PRO A 39 -4.89 19.80 -15.82
N ASN A 40 -3.97 19.91 -14.85
CA ASN A 40 -2.54 19.93 -15.11
C ASN A 40 -2.06 18.54 -15.60
N LYS A 41 -0.98 18.49 -16.38
CA LYS A 41 -0.39 17.23 -16.88
C LYS A 41 -0.10 16.21 -15.77
N TRP A 42 0.34 16.71 -14.60
CA TRP A 42 0.62 15.90 -13.42
C TRP A 42 -0.66 15.40 -12.73
N SER A 43 -1.71 16.22 -12.70
CA SER A 43 -3.05 15.84 -12.22
C SER A 43 -3.65 14.71 -13.06
N ILE A 44 -3.47 14.74 -14.39
CA ILE A 44 -3.98 13.67 -15.28
C ILE A 44 -3.35 12.32 -14.93
N SER A 45 -2.05 12.29 -14.64
CA SER A 45 -1.37 11.06 -14.23
C SER A 45 -1.94 10.51 -12.92
N LEU A 46 -2.15 11.36 -11.91
CA LEU A 46 -2.76 10.93 -10.65
C LEU A 46 -4.20 10.44 -10.83
N GLU A 47 -4.99 11.15 -11.61
CA GLU A 47 -6.39 10.80 -11.88
C GLU A 47 -6.50 9.46 -12.63
N SER A 48 -5.61 9.21 -13.60
CA SER A 48 -5.56 7.92 -14.31
C SER A 48 -5.22 6.74 -13.38
N VAL A 49 -4.28 6.94 -12.44
CA VAL A 49 -3.90 5.91 -11.47
C VAL A 49 -5.04 5.69 -10.47
N TYR A 50 -5.64 6.78 -9.98
CA TYR A 50 -6.79 6.73 -9.08
C TYR A 50 -7.96 5.98 -9.72
N ALA A 51 -8.33 6.31 -10.96
CA ALA A 51 -9.41 5.65 -11.68
C ALA A 51 -9.11 4.15 -11.87
N SER A 52 -7.89 3.81 -12.31
CA SER A 52 -7.48 2.41 -12.54
C SER A 52 -7.48 1.57 -11.27
N LEU A 53 -7.01 2.14 -10.15
CA LEU A 53 -7.03 1.45 -8.86
C LEU A 53 -8.47 1.32 -8.34
N THR A 54 -9.29 2.34 -8.50
CA THR A 54 -10.68 2.30 -8.02
C THR A 54 -11.48 1.23 -8.78
N THR A 55 -11.31 1.14 -10.10
CA THR A 55 -11.96 0.09 -10.90
C THR A 55 -11.45 -1.29 -10.51
N MET A 56 -10.14 -1.48 -10.38
CA MET A 56 -9.55 -2.76 -9.96
C MET A 56 -10.08 -3.21 -8.58
N VAL A 57 -10.08 -2.33 -7.58
CA VAL A 57 -10.53 -2.69 -6.23
C VAL A 57 -12.04 -2.98 -6.22
N ARG A 58 -12.83 -2.22 -6.99
CA ARG A 58 -14.26 -2.45 -7.13
C ARG A 58 -14.58 -3.79 -7.79
N GLU A 59 -13.82 -4.20 -8.80
CA GLU A 59 -13.99 -5.49 -9.48
C GLU A 59 -13.61 -6.68 -8.57
N GLN A 60 -12.62 -6.52 -7.69
CA GLN A 60 -12.14 -7.59 -6.82
C GLN A 60 -12.91 -7.73 -5.50
N ILE A 61 -13.26 -6.61 -4.84
CA ILE A 61 -13.92 -6.60 -3.53
C ILE A 61 -15.44 -6.41 -3.64
N GLY A 62 -15.91 -5.76 -4.71
CA GLY A 62 -17.32 -5.43 -4.90
C GLY A 62 -17.71 -4.06 -4.33
N THR A 63 -18.96 -3.93 -3.89
CA THR A 63 -19.58 -2.63 -3.55
C THR A 63 -19.02 -1.95 -2.30
N GLN A 64 -18.41 -2.70 -1.38
CA GLN A 64 -17.78 -2.17 -0.16
C GLN A 64 -16.29 -1.82 -0.36
N SER A 65 -15.85 -1.68 -1.61
CA SER A 65 -14.46 -1.38 -1.99
C SER A 65 -13.94 -0.05 -1.43
N GLU A 66 -14.82 0.93 -1.22
CA GLU A 66 -14.44 2.28 -0.78
C GLU A 66 -13.73 2.31 0.58
N ILE A 67 -14.08 1.40 1.49
CA ILE A 67 -13.50 1.34 2.85
C ILE A 67 -12.03 0.89 2.79
N PHE A 68 -11.71 -0.04 1.89
CA PHE A 68 -10.36 -0.61 1.76
C PHE A 68 -9.48 0.15 0.77
N PHE A 69 -10.07 1.00 -0.06
CA PHE A 69 -9.38 1.72 -1.11
C PHE A 69 -8.19 2.55 -0.60
N PRO A 70 -8.29 3.37 0.47
CA PRO A 70 -7.16 4.17 0.94
C PRO A 70 -5.92 3.34 1.30
N PHE A 71 -6.13 2.16 1.89
CA PHE A 71 -5.06 1.24 2.23
C PHE A 71 -4.37 0.70 0.98
N ILE A 72 -5.15 0.18 0.03
CA ILE A 72 -4.64 -0.39 -1.23
C ILE A 72 -3.92 0.69 -2.06
N TYR A 73 -4.48 1.90 -2.12
CA TYR A 73 -3.88 3.04 -2.80
C TYR A 73 -2.51 3.39 -2.21
N SER A 74 -2.41 3.49 -0.88
CA SER A 74 -1.13 3.78 -0.20
C SER A 74 -0.08 2.69 -0.44
N LEU A 75 -0.50 1.42 -0.43
CA LEU A 75 0.35 0.27 -0.68
C LEU A 75 0.92 0.29 -2.09
N PHE A 76 0.06 0.59 -3.06
CA PHE A 76 0.44 0.70 -4.47
C PHE A 76 1.52 1.77 -4.67
N PHE A 77 1.30 2.99 -4.18
CA PHE A 77 2.27 4.08 -4.34
C PHE A 77 3.59 3.81 -3.62
N PHE A 78 3.55 3.22 -2.41
CA PHE A 78 4.76 2.84 -1.69
C PHE A 78 5.61 1.86 -2.48
N ILE A 79 5.00 0.79 -3.01
CA ILE A 79 5.71 -0.23 -3.80
C ILE A 79 6.16 0.32 -5.14
N LEU A 80 5.32 1.09 -5.84
CA LEU A 80 5.63 1.68 -7.14
C LEU A 80 6.87 2.59 -7.03
N ILE A 81 6.84 3.57 -6.12
CA ILE A 81 7.94 4.51 -5.95
C ILE A 81 9.19 3.80 -5.41
N GLY A 82 9.03 2.85 -4.48
CA GLY A 82 10.15 2.05 -3.98
C GLY A 82 10.86 1.27 -5.09
N ASN A 83 10.10 0.67 -6.02
CA ASN A 83 10.66 -0.04 -7.16
C ASN A 83 11.28 0.90 -8.20
N LEU A 84 10.70 2.08 -8.44
CA LEU A 84 11.28 3.07 -9.36
C LEU A 84 12.60 3.63 -8.83
N ILE A 85 12.70 3.93 -7.53
CA ILE A 85 13.95 4.36 -6.90
C ILE A 85 15.02 3.27 -6.97
N SER A 86 14.63 2.00 -6.87
CA SER A 86 15.54 0.86 -6.98
C SER A 86 16.18 0.71 -8.37
N ASN A 87 15.59 1.29 -9.42
CA ASN A 87 16.16 1.27 -10.77
C ASN A 87 17.28 2.30 -10.97
N VAL A 88 17.44 3.25 -10.06
CA VAL A 88 18.51 4.25 -10.14
C VAL A 88 19.84 3.59 -9.71
N PRO A 89 20.91 3.69 -10.52
CA PRO A 89 22.22 3.17 -10.13
C PRO A 89 22.69 3.77 -8.79
N TYR A 90 23.35 2.95 -7.97
CA TYR A 90 23.81 3.30 -6.62
C TYR A 90 22.69 3.54 -5.58
N SER A 91 21.44 3.19 -5.90
CA SER A 91 20.31 3.27 -4.97
C SER A 91 20.16 2.01 -4.12
N PHE A 92 19.57 2.15 -2.92
CA PHE A 92 19.22 1.03 -2.06
C PHE A 92 17.78 0.58 -2.32
N ALA A 93 17.61 -0.71 -2.63
CA ALA A 93 16.31 -1.31 -2.91
C ALA A 93 15.54 -1.65 -1.63
N VAL A 94 14.68 -0.73 -1.17
CA VAL A 94 13.85 -0.94 0.04
C VAL A 94 12.92 -2.15 -0.10
N THR A 95 12.32 -2.33 -1.28
CA THR A 95 11.37 -3.42 -1.58
C THR A 95 12.04 -4.79 -1.72
N ALA A 96 13.36 -4.84 -2.00
CA ALA A 96 14.13 -6.09 -2.04
C ALA A 96 14.51 -6.60 -0.64
N SER A 97 14.37 -5.77 0.39
CA SER A 97 14.58 -6.19 1.77
C SER A 97 13.53 -7.22 2.18
N GLY A 98 13.98 -8.44 2.51
CA GLY A 98 13.11 -9.51 3.00
C GLY A 98 12.32 -9.10 4.24
N VAL A 99 12.92 -8.28 5.12
CA VAL A 99 12.25 -7.80 6.34
C VAL A 99 11.04 -6.92 6.01
N VAL A 100 11.16 -6.01 5.04
CA VAL A 100 10.05 -5.14 4.64
C VAL A 100 8.96 -5.92 3.93
N SER A 101 9.34 -6.75 2.95
CA SER A 101 8.38 -7.54 2.17
C SER A 101 7.61 -8.54 3.04
N LEU A 102 8.31 -9.30 3.89
CA LEU A 102 7.69 -10.24 4.82
C LEU A 102 6.88 -9.53 5.90
N GLY A 103 7.37 -8.41 6.43
CA GLY A 103 6.65 -7.62 7.43
C GLY A 103 5.31 -7.12 6.89
N LEU A 104 5.31 -6.55 5.69
CA LEU A 104 4.11 -6.07 5.00
C LEU A 104 3.14 -7.22 4.71
N SER A 105 3.65 -8.33 4.15
CA SER A 105 2.85 -9.51 3.82
C SER A 105 2.18 -10.12 5.06
N MET A 106 2.94 -10.34 6.14
CA MET A 106 2.40 -10.90 7.38
C MET A 106 1.38 -9.97 8.03
N THR A 107 1.61 -8.65 8.00
CA THR A 107 0.68 -7.67 8.54
C THR A 107 -0.66 -7.71 7.80
N ILE A 108 -0.63 -7.73 6.47
CA ILE A 108 -1.85 -7.83 5.64
C ILE A 108 -2.54 -9.17 5.86
N PHE A 109 -1.79 -10.27 5.84
CA PHE A 109 -2.34 -11.62 6.03
C PHE A 109 -3.08 -11.75 7.36
N ILE A 110 -2.45 -11.34 8.46
CA ILE A 110 -3.04 -11.37 9.80
C ILE A 110 -4.25 -10.42 9.86
N GLY A 111 -4.11 -9.19 9.33
CA GLY A 111 -5.19 -8.21 9.32
C GLY A 111 -6.45 -8.69 8.60
N VAL A 112 -6.30 -9.26 7.40
CA VAL A 112 -7.42 -9.83 6.64
C VAL A 112 -8.03 -11.05 7.34
N THR A 113 -7.20 -11.91 7.96
CA THR A 113 -7.68 -13.07 8.71
C THR A 113 -8.54 -12.66 9.91
N ILE A 114 -8.08 -11.67 10.68
CA ILE A 114 -8.83 -11.12 11.82
C ILE A 114 -10.15 -10.48 11.33
N LEU A 115 -10.09 -9.69 10.26
CA LEU A 115 -11.27 -9.06 9.67
C LEU A 115 -12.30 -10.09 9.21
N ALA A 116 -11.85 -11.15 8.52
CA ALA A 116 -12.72 -12.20 8.00
C ALA A 116 -13.41 -12.97 9.15
N LEU A 117 -12.67 -13.30 10.22
CA LEU A 117 -13.21 -13.89 11.43
C LEU A 117 -14.21 -12.96 12.15
N SER A 118 -13.94 -11.66 12.20
CA SER A 118 -14.84 -10.69 12.84
C SER A 118 -16.17 -10.55 12.10
N ILE A 119 -16.16 -10.61 10.76
CA ILE A 119 -17.37 -10.43 9.95
C ILE A 119 -18.16 -11.73 9.82
N HIS A 120 -17.49 -12.87 9.62
CA HIS A 120 -18.14 -14.16 9.31
C HIS A 120 -18.23 -15.11 10.51
N GLY A 121 -17.50 -14.85 11.60
CA GLY A 121 -17.46 -15.70 12.80
C GLY A 121 -17.09 -17.14 12.46
N ILE A 122 -17.90 -18.09 12.94
CA ILE A 122 -17.68 -19.53 12.72
C ILE A 122 -17.84 -19.91 11.23
N LYS A 123 -18.60 -19.14 10.43
CA LYS A 123 -18.75 -19.41 8.99
C LYS A 123 -17.47 -19.16 8.19
N PHE A 124 -16.48 -18.45 8.75
CA PHE A 124 -15.17 -18.28 8.12
C PHE A 124 -14.53 -19.61 7.71
N PHE A 125 -14.65 -20.64 8.55
CA PHE A 125 -14.07 -21.96 8.25
C PHE A 125 -14.71 -22.64 7.04
N SER A 126 -15.90 -22.19 6.61
CA SER A 126 -16.53 -22.67 5.37
C SER A 126 -15.75 -22.27 4.12
N PHE A 127 -14.90 -21.24 4.17
CA PHE A 127 -14.08 -20.83 3.03
C PHE A 127 -12.94 -21.80 2.72
N PHE A 128 -12.60 -22.72 3.65
CA PHE A 128 -11.61 -23.76 3.40
C PHE A 128 -12.14 -24.94 2.57
N ILE A 129 -13.47 -25.03 2.39
CA ILE A 129 -14.12 -26.12 1.67
C ILE A 129 -14.77 -25.55 0.40
N PRO A 130 -14.41 -26.04 -0.80
CA PRO A 130 -15.05 -25.59 -2.03
C PRO A 130 -16.51 -26.07 -2.07
N VAL A 131 -17.39 -25.21 -2.55
CA VAL A 131 -18.82 -25.52 -2.68
C VAL A 131 -19.03 -26.75 -3.56
N GLY A 132 -19.87 -27.70 -3.10
CA GLY A 132 -20.26 -28.87 -3.88
C GLY A 132 -19.31 -30.07 -3.80
N THR A 133 -18.41 -30.10 -2.82
CA THR A 133 -17.70 -31.35 -2.47
C THR A 133 -18.61 -32.27 -1.65
N PRO A 134 -18.65 -33.59 -1.94
CA PRO A 134 -19.55 -34.56 -1.28
C PRO A 134 -19.26 -34.74 0.21
#